data_AF-X0TJX8-F1
#
_entry.id   AF-X0TJX8-F1
#
_cell.length_a   1.000
_cell.length_b   1.000
_cell.length_c   1.000
_cell.angle_alpha   90.00
_cell.angle_beta   90.00
_cell.angle_gamma   90.00
#
_symmetry.space_group_name_H-M   'P 1'
#
loop_
_entity.id
_entity.type
_entity.pdbx_description
1 polymer ?
#
loop_
_entity_poly.entity_id
_entity_poly.type
_entity_poly.pdbx_seq_one_letter_code
_entity_poly.pdbx_strand_id
1 'polypeptide(L)' 'MPFRQASACPPACYLCGRYAAFKWAVTACSGDPHDTASWCREALPVCQRCDRALAQAEREGRKVKAIGERPEEEASPF' A
#
# COMPACT_ATOMS: atom_id res chain seq x y z
N MET A 1 7.06 16.07 -31.93
CA MET A 1 6.25 16.25 -30.71
C MET A 1 7.05 15.68 -29.54
N PRO A 2 7.71 16.49 -28.68
CA PRO A 2 8.33 15.95 -27.48
C PRO A 2 7.21 15.52 -26.53
N PHE A 3 7.19 14.23 -26.16
CA PHE A 3 6.33 13.70 -25.11
C PHE A 3 6.58 14.53 -23.85
N ARG A 4 5.59 15.34 -23.45
CA ARG A 4 5.55 15.93 -22.11
C ARG A 4 5.59 14.75 -21.15
N GLN A 5 6.75 14.54 -20.55
CA GLN A 5 6.93 13.73 -19.36
C GLN A 5 5.95 14.31 -18.34
N ALA A 6 4.81 13.64 -18.16
CA ALA A 6 3.90 13.97 -17.09
C ALA A 6 4.74 13.86 -15.83
N SER A 7 4.99 14.99 -15.16
CA SER A 7 5.52 15.01 -13.80
C SER A 7 4.56 14.16 -12.99
N ALA A 8 4.86 12.87 -12.84
CA ALA A 8 4.06 11.97 -12.05
C ALA A 8 4.07 12.57 -10.66
N CYS A 9 2.95 13.19 -10.26
CA CYS A 9 2.79 13.71 -8.92
C CYS A 9 3.09 12.50 -8.02
N PRO A 10 4.19 12.55 -7.24
CA PRO A 10 4.61 11.38 -6.51
C PRO A 10 3.44 10.94 -5.63
N PRO A 11 3.16 9.63 -5.58
CA PRO A 11 1.97 9.15 -4.90
C PRO A 11 1.99 9.66 -3.46
N ALA A 12 0.89 10.28 -3.03
CA ALA A 12 0.75 10.73 -1.65
C ALA A 12 0.50 9.51 -0.76
N CYS A 13 1.09 9.51 0.42
CA CYS A 13 0.90 8.50 1.45
C CYS A 13 -0.57 8.47 1.82
N TYR A 14 -1.20 7.31 1.64
CA TYR A 14 -2.62 7.12 1.91
C TYR A 14 -3.01 7.51 3.35
N LEU A 15 -2.10 7.31 4.31
CA LEU A 15 -2.37 7.56 5.75
C LEU A 15 -2.17 9.01 6.20
N CYS A 16 -1.29 9.79 5.54
CA CYS A 16 -0.92 11.11 6.06
C CYS A 16 -0.65 12.18 4.99
N GLY A 17 -0.86 11.87 3.70
CA GLY A 17 -0.72 12.79 2.58
C GLY A 17 0.72 13.17 2.20
N ARG A 18 1.74 12.77 2.97
CA ARG A 18 3.16 13.02 2.66
C ARG A 18 3.63 12.23 1.45
N TYR A 19 4.77 12.58 0.87
CA TYR A 19 5.41 11.80 -0.20
C TYR A 19 5.52 10.31 0.19
N ALA A 20 4.93 9.42 -0.62
CA ALA A 20 5.04 7.98 -0.42
C ALA A 20 6.30 7.43 -1.09
N ALA A 21 6.94 6.48 -0.41
CA ALA A 21 8.15 5.79 -0.89
C ALA A 21 7.94 4.27 -0.99
N PHE A 22 6.90 3.74 -0.35
CA PHE A 22 6.63 2.31 -0.25
C PHE A 22 5.21 2.00 -0.72
N LYS A 23 4.94 0.73 -1.05
CA LYS A 23 3.60 0.22 -1.34
C LYS A 23 3.26 -0.91 -0.41
N TRP A 24 2.03 -0.92 0.09
CA TRP A 24 1.50 -1.94 0.98
C TRP A 24 0.29 -2.61 0.33
N ALA A 25 0.30 -3.94 0.24
CA ALA A 25 -0.87 -4.67 -0.22
C ALA A 25 -1.90 -4.69 0.92
N VAL A 26 -3.12 -4.28 0.65
CA VAL A 26 -4.24 -4.34 1.61
C VAL A 26 -5.43 -5.01 0.94
N THR A 27 -6.28 -5.63 1.75
CA THR A 27 -7.59 -6.05 1.26
C THR A 27 -8.58 -4.93 1.57
N ALA A 28 -9.11 -4.30 0.53
CA ALA A 28 -10.14 -3.28 0.62
C ALA A 28 -11.51 -3.87 0.30
N CYS A 29 -12.56 -3.33 0.92
CA CYS A 29 -13.93 -3.61 0.55
C CYS A 29 -14.50 -2.38 -0.14
N SER A 30 -15.00 -2.54 -1.37
CA SER A 30 -15.56 -1.46 -2.19
C SER A 30 -17.10 -1.47 -2.25
N GLY A 31 -17.72 -2.43 -1.57
CA GLY A 31 -19.17 -2.66 -1.56
C GLY A 31 -19.65 -3.30 -0.25
N ASP A 32 -20.51 -4.32 -0.35
CA ASP A 32 -21.06 -5.01 0.81
C ASP A 32 -19.99 -5.91 1.46
N PRO A 33 -19.70 -5.76 2.77
CA PRO A 33 -18.66 -6.54 3.43
C PRO A 33 -18.99 -8.04 3.56
N HIS A 34 -20.25 -8.44 3.41
CA HIS A 34 -20.68 -9.84 3.37
C HIS A 34 -20.57 -10.47 1.98
N ASP A 35 -20.45 -9.66 0.92
CA ASP A 35 -20.23 -10.14 -0.44
C ASP A 35 -18.74 -10.30 -0.73
N THR A 36 -18.28 -11.54 -0.92
CA THR A 36 -16.88 -11.85 -1.25
C THR A 36 -16.40 -11.17 -2.54
N ALA A 37 -17.29 -10.85 -3.49
CA ALA A 37 -16.91 -10.17 -4.73
C ALA A 37 -16.61 -8.67 -4.52
N SER A 38 -17.05 -8.10 -3.40
CA SER A 38 -16.81 -6.70 -3.03
C SER A 38 -15.44 -6.47 -2.41
N TRP A 39 -14.71 -7.54 -2.08
CA TRP A 39 -13.35 -7.50 -1.55
C TRP A 39 -12.32 -7.58 -2.67
N CYS A 40 -11.38 -6.65 -2.69
CA CYS A 40 -10.28 -6.60 -3.63
C CYS A 40 -8.95 -6.40 -2.92
N ARG A 41 -7.85 -6.84 -3.55
CA ARG A 41 -6.50 -6.49 -3.10
C ARG A 41 -6.06 -5.21 -3.81
N GLU A 42 -5.65 -4.22 -3.04
CA GLU A 42 -5.15 -2.95 -3.55
C GLU A 42 -3.76 -2.64 -2.97
N ALA A 43 -2.91 -1.99 -3.76
CA ALA A 43 -1.60 -1.53 -3.32
C ALA A 43 -1.67 -0.06 -2.91
N LEU A 44 -1.61 0.22 -1.60
CA LEU A 44 -1.64 1.58 -1.08
C LEU A 44 -0.24 2.18 -0.98
N PRO A 45 -0.01 3.40 -1.49
CA PRO A 45 1.25 4.10 -1.31
C PRO A 45 1.40 4.61 0.14
N VAL A 46 2.55 4.38 0.76
CA VAL A 46 2.84 4.72 2.15
C VAL A 46 4.20 5.42 2.27
N CYS A 47 4.31 6.41 3.16
CA CYS A 47 5.60 7.04 3.47
C CYS A 47 6.40 6.21 4.49
N GLN A 48 7.72 6.42 4.54
CA GLN A 48 8.63 5.70 5.44
C GLN A 48 8.21 5.75 6.92
N ARG A 49 7.63 6.87 7.37
CA ARG A 49 7.21 7.02 8.77
C ARG A 49 6.00 6.14 9.08
N CYS A 50 5.03 6.09 8.18
CA CYS A 50 3.84 5.27 8.33
C CYS A 50 4.18 3.78 8.15
N ASP A 51 5.11 3.44 7.26
CA ASP A 51 5.66 2.09 7.12
C ASP A 51 6.27 1.59 8.44
N ARG A 52 7.10 2.40 9.11
CA ARG A 52 7.67 2.05 10.43
C ARG A 52 6.59 1.84 11.49
N ALA A 53 5.52 2.64 11.47
CA ALA A 53 4.41 2.49 12.41
C ALA A 53 3.64 1.17 12.15
N LEU A 54 3.42 0.81 10.89
CA LEU A 54 2.80 -0.46 10.51
C LEU A 54 3.68 -1.66 10.86
N ALA A 55 4.99 -1.59 10.61
CA ALA A 55 5.94 -2.61 11.01
C ALA A 55 6.07 -2.75 12.54
N GLN A 56 5.90 -1.66 13.29
CA GLN A 56 5.85 -1.71 14.74
C GLN A 56 4.56 -2.39 15.23
N ALA A 57 3.40 -2.00 14.68
CA ALA A 57 2.12 -2.64 14.99
C ALA A 57 2.13 -4.15 14.66
N GLU A 58 2.84 -4.55 13.61
CA GLU A 58 3.08 -5.96 13.28
C GLU A 58 3.84 -6.70 14.37
N ARG A 59 4.99 -6.15 14.79
CA ARG A 59 5.83 -6.74 15.84
C ARG A 59 5.11 -6.83 17.18
N GLU A 60 4.19 -5.92 17.45
CA GLU A 60 3.38 -5.92 18.67
C GLU A 60 2.15 -6.83 18.58
N GLY A 61 1.96 -7.56 17.47
CA GLY A 61 0.78 -8.42 17.26
C GLY A 61 -0.54 -7.66 17.14
N ARG A 62 -0.49 -6.33 16.94
CA ARG A 62 -1.67 -5.47 16.77
C ARG A 62 -2.08 -5.30 15.30
N LYS A 63 -1.35 -5.90 14.36
CA LYS A 63 -1.79 -6.00 12.97
C LYS A 63 -2.98 -6.95 12.86
N VAL A 64 -4.15 -6.39 12.64
CA VAL A 64 -5.30 -7.15 12.13
C VAL A 64 -4.95 -7.55 10.69
N LYS A 65 -5.03 -8.84 10.36
CA LYS A 65 -4.68 -9.48 9.06
C LYS A 65 -5.21 -8.80 7.77
N ALA A 66 -5.97 -7.71 7.87
CA ALA A 66 -6.49 -6.94 6.74
C ALA A 66 -5.46 -5.99 6.09
N ILE A 67 -4.40 -5.60 6.81
CA ILE A 67 -3.35 -4.72 6.28
C ILE A 67 -2.15 -5.60 5.92
N GLY A 68 -2.14 -6.02 4.67
CA GLY A 68 -1.43 -7.16 4.15
C GLY A 68 0.09 -7.09 4.14
N GLU A 69 0.60 -8.19 3.61
CA GLU A 69 2.01 -8.53 3.48
C GLU A 69 2.72 -7.47 2.63
N ARG A 70 3.97 -7.14 3.00
CA ARG A 70 4.85 -6.44 2.06
C ARG A 70 4.94 -7.37 0.85
N PRO A 71 4.60 -6.93 -0.39
CA PRO A 71 4.93 -7.73 -1.55
C PRO A 71 6.44 -7.97 -1.46
N GLU A 72 6.82 -9.24 -1.32
CA GLU A 72 8.20 -9.65 -1.42
C GLU A 72 8.68 -9.07 -2.74
N GLU A 73 9.70 -8.22 -2.65
CA GLU A 73 10.45 -7.76 -3.80
C GLU A 73 10.72 -9.04 -4.60
N GLU A 74 10.12 -9.17 -5.78
CA GLU A 74 10.56 -10.15 -6.76
C GLU A 74 12.05 -9.85 -6.91
N ALA A 75 12.86 -10.63 -6.20
CA ALA A 75 14.23 -10.88 -6.58
C ALA A 75 14.11 -11.31 -8.04
N SER A 76 14.45 -10.39 -8.94
CA SER A 76 14.46 -10.61 -10.36
C SER A 76 15.82 -11.24 -10.66
N PRO A 77 15.92 -12.57 -10.83
CA PRO A 77 17.00 -13.12 -11.60
C PRO A 77 16.64 -12.90 -13.08
N PHE A 78 17.60 -12.36 -13.82
CA PHE A 78 17.66 -12.14 -15.27
C PHE A 78 17.23 -10.76 -15.78
#